data_AF-A0A4U3CJR4-F1
#
_entry.id   AF-A0A4U3CJR4-F1
#
_cell.length_a   1.000
_cell.length_b   1.000
_cell.length_c   1.000
_cell.angle_alpha   90.00
_cell.angle_beta   90.00
_cell.angle_gamma   90.00
#
_symmetry.space_group_name_H-M   'P 1'
#
loop_
_entity.id
_entity.type
_entity.pdbx_description
1 polymer ?
#
loop_
_entity_poly.entity_id
_entity_poly.type
_entity_poly.pdbx_seq_one_letter_code
_entity_poly.pdbx_strand_id
1 'polypeptide(L)'
;LALAATATGVAGAPAGHRAAAAIAGGVAGLVGGYDDLAGARPEQAGDKGLAGHLRALRAGRISAGAVKVAGIGAAGAVAGLLTSRGRGPGTVVDAVLTTGLVAGTANLVNLLDLRPGRAAKAGVIAGAAALGGPGGTLVAGPLGATLAVLPADLGERVMLGDSGANALGALLGLRLAAAPSRARRAGLLAGVVALTLASEKVSFTRVIEATPGLRELDRLGRRPS
;
A
#
# COMPACT_ATOMS: atom_id res chain seq x y z
N LEU A 1 3.05 6.74 -11.63
CA LEU A 1 1.80 6.47 -10.86
C LEU A 1 1.73 7.23 -9.54
N ALA A 2 2.72 7.10 -8.64
CA ALA A 2 2.69 7.65 -7.28
C ALA A 2 2.27 9.14 -7.20
N LEU A 3 2.87 10.00 -8.02
CA LEU A 3 2.54 11.42 -8.08
C LEU A 3 1.07 11.67 -8.47
N ALA A 4 0.61 11.05 -9.56
CA ALA A 4 -0.76 11.22 -10.05
C ALA A 4 -1.79 10.69 -9.04
N ALA A 5 -1.56 9.51 -8.45
CA ALA A 5 -2.42 8.96 -7.41
C ALA A 5 -2.47 9.89 -6.19
N THR A 6 -1.32 10.38 -5.72
CA THR A 6 -1.26 11.30 -4.58
C THR A 6 -1.98 12.62 -4.86
N ALA A 7 -1.65 13.28 -5.97
CA ALA A 7 -2.23 14.58 -6.31
C ALA A 7 -3.76 14.50 -6.48
N THR A 8 -4.24 13.49 -7.19
CA THR A 8 -5.68 13.28 -7.38
C THR A 8 -6.38 12.80 -6.10
N GLY A 9 -5.70 12.02 -5.26
CA GLY A 9 -6.19 11.63 -3.93
C GLY A 9 -6.33 12.82 -2.99
N VAL A 10 -5.37 13.75 -3.01
CA VAL A 10 -5.44 15.03 -2.29
C VAL A 10 -6.61 15.89 -2.80
N ALA A 11 -6.77 15.99 -4.13
CA ALA A 11 -7.85 16.76 -4.73
C ALA A 11 -9.24 16.19 -4.36
N GLY A 12 -9.37 14.86 -4.33
CA GLY A 12 -10.59 14.14 -3.97
C GLY A 12 -10.80 13.95 -2.47
N ALA A 13 -9.81 14.23 -1.62
CA ALA A 13 -9.91 13.98 -0.19
C ALA A 13 -10.95 14.89 0.49
N PRO A 14 -11.78 14.34 1.40
CA PRO A 14 -12.73 15.13 2.16
C PRO A 14 -12.03 16.14 3.09
N ALA A 15 -12.78 17.12 3.59
CA ALA A 15 -12.26 18.12 4.52
C ALA A 15 -11.53 17.46 5.70
N GLY A 16 -10.35 17.99 6.04
CA GLY A 16 -9.47 17.46 7.08
C GLY A 16 -8.60 16.26 6.68
N HIS A 17 -8.72 15.71 5.47
CA HIS A 17 -7.93 14.54 5.04
C HIS A 17 -6.88 14.86 3.97
N ARG A 18 -6.87 16.07 3.41
CA ARG A 18 -5.96 16.46 2.31
C ARG A 18 -4.49 16.33 2.69
N ALA A 19 -4.10 16.86 3.85
CA ALA A 19 -2.72 16.76 4.34
C ALA A 19 -2.32 15.30 4.62
N ALA A 20 -3.22 14.53 5.22
CA ALA A 20 -2.99 13.10 5.44
C ALA A 20 -2.82 12.33 4.12
N ALA A 21 -3.61 12.62 3.08
CA ALA A 21 -3.47 12.02 1.76
C ALA A 21 -2.14 12.40 1.09
N ALA A 22 -1.73 13.68 1.20
CA ALA A 22 -0.46 14.16 0.66
C ALA A 22 0.74 13.47 1.32
N ILE A 23 0.73 13.38 2.65
CA ILE A 23 1.80 12.70 3.41
C ILE A 23 1.80 11.21 3.14
N ALA A 24 0.65 10.53 3.25
CA ALA A 24 0.55 9.08 3.07
C ALA A 24 0.97 8.67 1.66
N GLY A 25 0.39 9.25 0.61
CA GLY A 25 0.71 8.92 -0.77
C GLY A 25 2.11 9.39 -1.18
N GLY A 26 2.47 10.63 -0.82
CA GLY A 26 3.73 11.24 -1.22
C GLY A 26 4.94 10.59 -0.57
N VAL A 27 4.96 10.44 0.76
CA VAL A 27 6.08 9.81 1.46
C VAL A 27 6.18 8.33 1.08
N ALA A 28 5.06 7.60 1.00
CA ALA A 28 5.11 6.19 0.59
C ALA A 28 5.63 6.01 -0.84
N GLY A 29 5.25 6.91 -1.76
CA GLY A 29 5.76 6.90 -3.12
C GLY A 29 7.24 7.29 -3.24
N LEU A 30 7.70 8.26 -2.45
CA LEU A 30 9.11 8.68 -2.41
C LEU A 30 10.01 7.61 -1.81
N VAL A 31 9.60 7.04 -0.68
CA VAL A 31 10.33 5.98 0.00
C VAL A 31 10.35 4.71 -0.85
N GLY A 32 9.24 4.35 -1.50
CA GLY A 32 9.22 3.25 -2.46
C GLY A 32 10.11 3.52 -3.68
N GLY A 33 10.11 4.73 -4.22
CA GLY A 33 10.99 5.09 -5.34
C GLY A 33 12.48 5.09 -4.96
N TYR A 34 12.79 5.46 -3.71
CA TYR A 34 14.15 5.29 -3.19
C TYR A 34 14.54 3.81 -3.13
N ASP A 35 13.64 2.92 -2.69
CA ASP A 35 13.88 1.47 -2.66
C ASP A 35 14.07 0.90 -4.07
N ASP A 36 13.25 1.31 -5.04
CA ASP A 36 13.41 0.95 -6.46
C ASP A 36 14.82 1.31 -7.01
N LEU A 37 15.34 2.49 -6.63
CA LEU A 37 16.66 2.98 -7.04
C LEU A 37 17.81 2.34 -6.26
N ALA A 38 17.62 2.10 -4.96
CA ALA A 38 18.64 1.53 -4.07
C ALA A 38 18.78 0.01 -4.24
N GLY A 39 17.67 -0.70 -4.44
CA GLY A 39 17.61 -2.14 -4.66
C GLY A 39 18.23 -2.61 -5.97
N ALA A 40 18.50 -1.70 -6.91
CA ALA A 40 19.32 -1.96 -8.10
C ALA A 40 20.81 -2.16 -7.77
N ARG A 41 21.24 -1.96 -6.51
CA ARG A 41 22.62 -2.15 -6.08
C ARG A 41 22.86 -3.60 -5.61
N PRO A 42 23.86 -4.32 -6.16
CA PRO A 42 24.11 -5.75 -5.89
C PRO A 42 24.30 -6.11 -4.40
N GLU A 43 24.77 -5.16 -3.60
CA GLU A 43 25.20 -5.35 -2.22
C GLU A 43 24.03 -5.59 -1.23
N GLN A 44 22.77 -5.34 -1.66
CA GLN A 44 21.59 -5.38 -0.78
C GLN A 44 20.69 -6.62 -0.98
N ALA A 45 21.05 -7.53 -1.90
CA ALA A 45 20.20 -8.67 -2.27
C ALA A 45 20.00 -9.73 -1.15
N GLY A 46 20.83 -9.72 -0.11
CA GLY A 46 20.90 -10.78 0.91
C GLY A 46 19.91 -10.68 2.08
N ASP A 47 19.28 -9.53 2.31
CA ASP A 47 18.52 -9.24 3.55
C ASP A 47 16.99 -9.19 3.31
N LYS A 48 16.44 -10.12 2.52
CA LYS A 48 14.97 -10.19 2.24
C LYS A 48 14.17 -10.85 3.37
N GLY A 49 12.94 -10.38 3.59
CA GLY A 49 12.00 -10.90 4.58
C GLY A 49 12.26 -10.41 6.02
N LEU A 50 11.31 -10.65 6.93
CA LEU A 50 11.38 -10.14 8.32
C LEU A 50 12.64 -10.61 9.06
N ALA A 51 13.02 -11.88 8.87
CA ALA A 51 14.22 -12.46 9.47
C ALA A 51 15.52 -11.86 8.92
N GLY A 52 15.56 -11.53 7.62
CA GLY A 52 16.68 -10.83 6.98
C GLY A 52 16.85 -9.42 7.53
N HIS A 53 15.75 -8.67 7.65
CA HIS A 53 15.76 -7.35 8.26
C HIS A 53 16.20 -7.36 9.73
N LEU A 54 15.70 -8.30 10.53
CA LEU A 54 16.12 -8.47 11.92
C LEU A 54 17.62 -8.79 12.06
N ARG A 55 18.17 -9.60 11.14
CA ARG A 55 19.59 -9.93 11.11
C ARG A 55 20.44 -8.72 10.71
N ALA A 56 20.01 -7.95 9.71
CA ALA A 56 20.66 -6.71 9.30
C ALA A 56 20.70 -5.68 10.43
N LEU A 57 19.57 -5.51 11.14
CA LEU A 57 19.45 -4.62 12.30
C LEU A 57 20.40 -5.03 13.43
N ARG A 58 20.50 -6.34 13.73
CA ARG A 58 21.46 -6.87 14.72
C ARG A 58 22.91 -6.66 14.30
N ALA A 59 23.20 -6.55 13.02
CA ALA A 59 24.51 -6.23 12.48
C ALA A 59 24.77 -4.71 12.35
N GLY A 60 23.88 -3.85 12.87
CA GLY A 60 24.00 -2.39 12.77
C GLY A 60 23.79 -1.83 11.36
N ARG A 61 23.29 -2.64 10.42
CA ARG A 61 23.03 -2.22 9.04
C ARG A 61 21.60 -1.73 8.89
N ILE A 62 21.45 -0.52 8.36
CA ILE A 62 20.14 0.00 7.96
C ILE A 62 19.84 -0.53 6.56
N SER A 63 18.93 -1.51 6.46
CA SER A 63 18.48 -2.00 5.15
C SER A 63 17.54 -0.98 4.50
N ALA A 64 17.46 -1.00 3.17
CA ALA A 64 16.48 -0.19 2.44
C ALA A 64 15.04 -0.54 2.86
N GLY A 65 14.77 -1.82 3.14
CA GLY A 65 13.52 -2.28 3.75
C GLY A 65 13.23 -1.69 5.14
N ALA A 66 14.24 -1.46 5.98
CA ALA A 66 14.06 -0.80 7.28
C ALA A 66 13.70 0.69 7.11
N VAL A 67 14.36 1.39 6.17
CA VAL A 67 14.00 2.76 5.78
C VAL A 67 12.56 2.80 5.26
N LYS A 68 12.16 1.81 4.47
CA LYS A 68 10.81 1.68 3.93
C LYS A 68 9.75 1.54 5.01
N VAL A 69 9.93 0.60 5.92
CA VAL A 69 9.02 0.38 7.05
C VAL A 69 8.94 1.61 7.94
N ALA A 70 10.08 2.23 8.26
CA ALA A 70 10.12 3.43 9.09
C ALA A 70 9.45 4.63 8.41
N GLY A 71 9.74 4.88 7.13
CA GLY A 71 9.21 6.01 6.38
C GLY A 71 7.70 5.92 6.15
N ILE A 72 7.22 4.75 5.71
CA ILE A 72 5.77 4.53 5.51
C ILE A 72 5.04 4.48 6.86
N GLY A 73 5.64 3.86 7.88
CA GLY A 73 5.10 3.85 9.24
C GLY A 73 4.96 5.26 9.83
N ALA A 74 5.99 6.10 9.68
CA ALA A 74 5.96 7.50 10.11
C ALA A 74 4.91 8.31 9.34
N ALA A 75 4.81 8.12 8.02
CA ALA A 75 3.76 8.74 7.21
C ALA A 75 2.35 8.34 7.67
N GLY A 76 2.14 7.06 7.99
CA GLY A 76 0.90 6.56 8.57
C GLY A 76 0.60 7.17 9.94
N ALA A 77 1.62 7.34 10.80
CA ALA A 77 1.47 7.96 12.10
C ALA A 77 1.08 9.43 11.99
N VAL A 78 1.76 10.20 11.13
CA VAL A 78 1.42 11.59 10.85
C VAL A 78 0.01 11.69 10.27
N ALA A 79 -0.35 10.84 9.31
CA ALA A 79 -1.71 10.79 8.77
C ALA A 79 -2.75 10.51 9.87
N GLY A 80 -2.48 9.55 10.76
CA GLY A 80 -3.32 9.23 11.91
C GLY A 80 -3.51 10.40 12.86
N LEU A 81 -2.45 11.15 13.16
CA LEU A 81 -2.54 12.37 13.97
C LEU A 81 -3.36 13.46 13.29
N LEU A 82 -3.18 13.65 11.98
CA LEU A 82 -3.91 14.67 11.20
C LEU A 82 -5.41 14.36 11.06
N THR A 83 -5.80 13.09 11.04
CA THR A 83 -7.21 12.68 10.87
C THR A 83 -7.94 12.41 12.18
N SER A 84 -7.22 12.27 13.30
CA SER A 84 -7.85 12.02 14.60
C SER A 84 -8.48 13.30 15.15
N ARG A 85 -9.70 13.21 15.67
CA ARG A 85 -10.44 14.33 16.25
C ARG A 85 -10.49 14.21 17.77
N GLY A 86 -10.23 15.30 18.48
CA GLY A 86 -10.35 15.39 19.93
C GLY A 86 -9.05 15.13 20.70
N ARG A 87 -9.16 15.04 22.03
CA ARG A 87 -8.06 14.77 22.96
C ARG A 87 -8.45 13.61 23.88
N GLY A 88 -7.57 12.62 24.04
CA GLY A 88 -7.75 11.49 24.97
C GLY A 88 -7.31 10.13 24.40
N PRO A 89 -7.45 9.04 25.17
CA PRO A 89 -6.99 7.70 24.78
C PRO A 89 -7.63 7.19 23.48
N GLY A 90 -8.88 7.58 23.20
CA GLY A 90 -9.55 7.22 21.95
C GLY A 90 -8.85 7.77 20.70
N THR A 91 -8.26 8.96 20.79
CA THR A 91 -7.48 9.59 19.71
C THR A 91 -6.21 8.79 19.42
N VAL A 92 -5.55 8.25 20.45
CA VAL A 92 -4.37 7.40 20.29
C VAL A 92 -4.74 6.10 19.55
N VAL A 93 -5.85 5.46 19.94
CA VAL A 93 -6.34 4.25 19.26
C VAL A 93 -6.66 4.55 17.79
N ASP A 94 -7.32 5.67 17.50
CA ASP A 94 -7.64 6.07 16.13
C ASP A 94 -6.38 6.33 15.28
N ALA A 95 -5.36 6.96 15.87
CA ALA A 95 -4.08 7.18 15.22
C ALA A 95 -3.34 5.87 14.95
N VAL A 96 -3.30 4.93 15.91
CA VAL A 96 -2.68 3.60 15.75
C VAL A 96 -3.38 2.79 14.66
N LEU A 97 -4.71 2.77 14.66
CA LEU A 97 -5.50 2.08 13.62
C LEU A 97 -5.23 2.67 12.24
N THR A 98 -5.17 3.99 12.13
CA THR A 98 -4.86 4.68 10.88
C THR A 98 -3.45 4.38 10.40
N THR A 99 -2.47 4.43 11.32
CA THR A 99 -1.07 4.10 11.04
C THR A 99 -0.95 2.69 10.49
N GLY A 100 -1.55 1.71 11.18
CA GLY A 100 -1.52 0.32 10.79
C GLY A 100 -2.20 0.08 9.44
N LEU A 101 -3.33 0.74 9.17
CA LEU A 101 -4.02 0.61 7.88
C LEU A 101 -3.22 1.23 6.74
N VAL A 102 -2.68 2.43 6.91
CA VAL A 102 -1.86 3.08 5.88
C VAL A 102 -0.61 2.24 5.58
N ALA A 103 0.18 1.90 6.59
CA ALA A 103 1.42 1.17 6.40
C ALA A 103 1.19 -0.29 5.98
N GLY A 104 0.22 -0.96 6.59
CA GLY A 104 -0.12 -2.34 6.28
C GLY A 104 -0.70 -2.50 4.88
N THR A 105 -1.59 -1.59 4.44
CA THR A 105 -2.14 -1.66 3.09
C THR A 105 -1.09 -1.28 2.03
N ALA A 106 -0.20 -0.33 2.29
CA ALA A 106 0.96 -0.07 1.43
C ALA A 106 1.81 -1.33 1.23
N ASN A 107 2.21 -1.98 2.34
CA ASN A 107 2.97 -3.22 2.30
C ASN A 107 2.22 -4.35 1.57
N LEU A 108 0.92 -4.53 1.83
CA LEU A 108 0.11 -5.57 1.19
C LEU A 108 0.01 -5.38 -0.33
N VAL A 109 -0.20 -4.15 -0.81
CA VAL A 109 -0.23 -3.88 -2.26
C VAL A 109 1.14 -4.12 -2.87
N ASN A 110 2.22 -3.77 -2.18
CA ASN A 110 3.60 -4.07 -2.60
C ASN A 110 3.88 -5.57 -2.70
N LEU A 111 3.36 -6.38 -1.78
CA LEU A 111 3.49 -7.85 -1.82
C LEU A 111 2.76 -8.46 -3.02
N LEU A 112 1.80 -7.75 -3.59
CA LEU A 112 1.10 -8.15 -4.81
C LEU A 112 1.84 -7.71 -6.08
N ASP A 113 2.83 -6.82 -6.01
CA ASP A 113 3.55 -6.30 -7.18
C ASP A 113 4.70 -7.22 -7.63
N LEU A 114 4.43 -8.54 -7.66
CA LEU A 114 5.39 -9.56 -8.08
C LEU A 114 5.20 -10.02 -9.53
N ARG A 115 4.12 -9.57 -10.17
CA ARG A 115 3.78 -9.90 -11.55
C ARG A 115 3.05 -8.75 -12.24
N PRO A 116 3.24 -8.58 -13.56
CA PRO A 116 2.58 -7.55 -14.35
C PRO A 116 1.08 -7.44 -14.06
N GLY A 117 0.61 -6.26 -13.69
CA GLY A 117 -0.78 -5.88 -13.51
C GLY A 117 -1.44 -6.44 -12.25
N ARG A 118 -0.76 -7.25 -11.43
CA ARG A 118 -1.40 -7.85 -10.24
C ARG A 118 -1.76 -6.79 -9.20
N ALA A 119 -0.79 -5.99 -8.77
CA ALA A 119 -1.03 -4.92 -7.81
C ALA A 119 -1.98 -3.86 -8.38
N ALA A 120 -1.89 -3.53 -9.68
CA ALA A 120 -2.82 -2.62 -10.34
C ALA A 120 -4.27 -3.13 -10.28
N LYS A 121 -4.53 -4.40 -10.65
CA LYS A 121 -5.87 -5.00 -10.58
C LYS A 121 -6.40 -5.03 -9.15
N ALA A 122 -5.59 -5.47 -8.21
CA ALA A 122 -5.97 -5.51 -6.80
C ALA A 122 -6.33 -4.12 -6.29
N GLY A 123 -5.53 -3.11 -6.63
CA GLY A 123 -5.77 -1.71 -6.29
C GLY A 123 -7.02 -1.14 -6.95
N VAL A 124 -7.31 -1.49 -8.21
CA VAL A 124 -8.54 -1.10 -8.92
C VAL A 124 -9.76 -1.73 -8.27
N ILE A 125 -9.74 -3.03 -7.97
CA ILE A 125 -10.85 -3.72 -7.32
C ILE A 125 -11.11 -3.14 -5.93
N ALA A 126 -10.07 -2.97 -5.12
CA ALA A 126 -10.17 -2.39 -3.78
C ALA A 126 -10.64 -0.92 -3.84
N GLY A 127 -10.09 -0.13 -4.76
CA GLY A 127 -10.48 1.25 -4.98
C GLY A 127 -11.95 1.37 -5.38
N ALA A 128 -12.41 0.55 -6.32
CA ALA A 128 -13.80 0.55 -6.80
C ALA A 128 -14.77 0.21 -5.67
N ALA A 129 -14.46 -0.83 -4.87
CA ALA A 129 -15.24 -1.20 -3.69
C ALA A 129 -15.26 -0.10 -2.61
N ALA A 130 -14.28 0.80 -2.61
CA ALA A 130 -14.14 1.87 -1.63
C ALA A 130 -14.69 3.24 -2.09
N LEU A 131 -15.27 3.35 -3.30
CA LEU A 131 -15.83 4.60 -3.84
C LEU A 131 -17.08 5.08 -3.10
N GLY A 132 -17.78 4.20 -2.38
CA GLY A 132 -19.02 4.58 -1.67
C GLY A 132 -18.78 5.44 -0.43
N GLY A 133 -19.75 6.31 -0.11
CA GLY A 133 -19.83 7.05 1.16
C GLY A 133 -18.89 8.28 1.28
N PRO A 134 -18.93 8.97 2.44
CA PRO A 134 -18.35 10.32 2.61
C PRO A 134 -16.82 10.47 2.45
N GLY A 135 -16.09 9.37 2.24
CA GLY A 135 -14.64 9.38 1.99
C GLY A 135 -14.24 8.76 0.65
N GLY A 136 -15.18 8.30 -0.16
CA GLY A 136 -14.90 7.55 -1.39
C GLY A 136 -14.19 8.36 -2.48
N THR A 137 -14.41 9.67 -2.52
CA THR A 137 -13.74 10.57 -3.47
C THR A 137 -12.22 10.60 -3.31
N LEU A 138 -11.69 10.26 -2.12
CA LEU A 138 -10.24 10.16 -1.86
C LEU A 138 -9.57 9.13 -2.79
N VAL A 139 -10.26 8.05 -3.15
CA VAL A 139 -9.70 6.97 -3.98
C VAL A 139 -10.16 7.00 -5.43
N ALA A 140 -11.08 7.89 -5.81
CA ALA A 140 -11.56 8.02 -7.19
C ALA A 140 -10.42 8.41 -8.16
N GLY A 141 -9.63 9.41 -7.76
CA GLY A 141 -8.43 9.84 -8.48
C GLY A 141 -7.35 8.75 -8.58
N PRO A 142 -6.90 8.17 -7.44
CA PRO A 142 -5.98 7.04 -7.42
C PRO A 142 -6.42 5.84 -8.27
N LEU A 143 -7.71 5.51 -8.27
CA LEU A 143 -8.28 4.48 -9.12
C LEU A 143 -8.11 4.83 -10.61
N GLY A 144 -8.47 6.05 -11.01
CA GLY A 144 -8.29 6.53 -12.38
C GLY A 144 -6.81 6.53 -12.81
N ALA A 145 -5.91 6.98 -11.94
CA ALA A 145 -4.47 6.96 -12.20
C ALA A 145 -3.94 5.52 -12.36
N THR A 146 -4.45 4.58 -11.58
CA THR A 146 -4.08 3.15 -11.67
C THR A 146 -4.62 2.52 -12.96
N LEU A 147 -5.86 2.81 -13.33
CA LEU A 147 -6.45 2.38 -14.60
C LEU A 147 -5.68 2.91 -15.82
N ALA A 148 -5.19 4.15 -15.75
CA ALA A 148 -4.41 4.74 -16.83
C ALA A 148 -3.07 4.04 -17.08
N VAL A 149 -2.41 3.51 -16.04
CA VAL A 149 -1.14 2.79 -16.18
C VAL A 149 -1.32 1.28 -16.44
N LEU A 150 -2.48 0.73 -16.10
CA LEU A 150 -2.77 -0.71 -16.17
C LEU A 150 -2.47 -1.34 -17.55
N PRO A 151 -2.79 -0.74 -18.72
CA PRO A 151 -2.45 -1.33 -20.01
C PRO A 151 -0.94 -1.41 -20.29
N ALA A 152 -0.17 -0.46 -19.78
CA ALA A 152 1.29 -0.48 -19.92
C ALA A 152 1.91 -1.54 -19.00
N ASP A 153 1.36 -1.67 -17.80
CA ASP A 153 1.76 -2.67 -16.82
C ASP A 153 1.45 -4.10 -17.31
N LEU A 154 0.21 -4.35 -17.75
CA LEU A 154 -0.20 -5.61 -18.36
C LEU A 154 0.58 -5.97 -19.64
N GLY A 155 1.00 -4.94 -20.39
CA GLY A 155 1.83 -5.08 -21.57
C GLY A 155 3.32 -5.29 -21.28
N GLU A 156 3.70 -5.40 -20.00
CA GLU A 156 5.08 -5.62 -19.51
C GLU A 156 6.04 -4.50 -19.92
N ARG A 157 5.52 -3.29 -20.20
CA ARG A 157 6.34 -2.12 -20.54
C ARG A 157 6.82 -1.36 -19.31
N VAL A 158 6.04 -1.44 -18.24
CA VAL A 158 6.31 -0.84 -16.94
C VAL A 158 5.84 -1.80 -15.85
N MET A 159 6.25 -1.56 -14.62
CA MET A 159 5.60 -2.09 -13.42
C MET A 159 5.21 -0.91 -12.52
N LEU A 160 4.30 -1.11 -11.56
CA LEU A 160 4.05 -0.10 -10.53
C LEU A 160 5.33 0.26 -9.79
N GLY A 161 6.14 -0.77 -9.48
CA GLY A 161 7.30 -0.64 -8.60
C GLY A 161 6.89 -0.33 -7.17
N ASP A 162 7.88 -0.30 -6.28
CA ASP A 162 7.64 0.04 -4.89
C ASP A 162 7.09 1.47 -4.77
N SER A 163 7.51 2.40 -5.63
CA SER A 163 6.94 3.75 -5.65
C SER A 163 5.42 3.75 -5.90
N GLY A 164 4.97 3.10 -6.96
CA GLY A 164 3.55 3.07 -7.33
C GLY A 164 2.70 2.27 -6.34
N ALA A 165 3.17 1.08 -5.98
CA ALA A 165 2.45 0.15 -5.11
C ALA A 165 2.26 0.71 -3.70
N ASN A 166 3.31 1.28 -3.10
CA ASN A 166 3.22 1.85 -1.75
C ASN A 166 2.34 3.11 -1.72
N ALA A 167 2.45 4.01 -2.71
CA ALA A 167 1.59 5.19 -2.78
C ALA A 167 0.10 4.82 -2.92
N LEU A 168 -0.22 3.88 -3.82
CA LEU A 168 -1.59 3.39 -4.00
C LEU A 168 -2.12 2.72 -2.73
N GLY A 169 -1.34 1.81 -2.15
CA GLY A 169 -1.74 1.10 -0.94
C GLY A 169 -1.88 2.02 0.29
N ALA A 170 -1.04 3.04 0.42
CA ALA A 170 -1.15 4.03 1.50
C ALA A 170 -2.45 4.85 1.40
N LEU A 171 -2.84 5.27 0.18
CA LEU A 171 -4.08 6.01 -0.06
C LEU A 171 -5.33 5.13 0.15
N LEU A 172 -5.28 3.87 -0.27
CA LEU A 172 -6.32 2.88 0.04
C LEU A 172 -6.42 2.64 1.55
N GLY A 173 -5.29 2.49 2.24
CA GLY A 173 -5.24 2.33 3.69
C GLY A 173 -5.83 3.53 4.43
N LEU A 174 -5.54 4.75 3.98
CA LEU A 174 -6.14 5.98 4.51
C LEU A 174 -7.67 6.01 4.30
N ARG A 175 -8.14 5.56 3.13
CA ARG A 175 -9.57 5.41 2.87
C ARG A 175 -10.23 4.37 3.78
N LEU A 176 -9.57 3.25 4.05
CA LEU A 176 -10.05 2.24 5.00
C LEU A 176 -10.10 2.81 6.43
N ALA A 177 -9.12 3.63 6.80
CA ALA A 177 -9.06 4.32 8.09
C ALA A 177 -10.14 5.39 8.27
N ALA A 178 -10.78 5.86 7.18
CA ALA A 178 -11.94 6.74 7.23
C ALA A 178 -13.27 5.99 7.48
N ALA A 179 -13.25 4.66 7.71
CA ALA A 179 -14.45 3.92 8.07
C ALA A 179 -15.02 4.39 9.42
N PRO A 180 -16.35 4.53 9.55
CA PRO A 180 -16.97 5.22 10.69
C PRO A 180 -16.80 4.48 12.03
N SER A 181 -16.71 3.15 12.03
CA SER A 181 -16.60 2.37 13.27
C SER A 181 -15.17 1.91 13.53
N ARG A 182 -14.72 2.02 14.79
CA ARG A 182 -13.43 1.48 15.25
C ARG A 182 -13.35 -0.03 15.04
N ALA A 183 -14.44 -0.75 15.30
CA ALA A 183 -14.52 -2.19 15.08
C ALA A 183 -14.25 -2.58 13.63
N ARG A 184 -14.81 -1.84 12.65
CA ARG A 184 -14.54 -2.08 11.22
C ARG A 184 -13.09 -1.79 10.87
N ARG A 185 -12.51 -0.70 11.39
CA ARG A 185 -11.09 -0.35 11.18
C ARG A 185 -10.16 -1.43 11.76
N ALA A 186 -10.45 -1.90 12.97
CA ALA A 186 -9.72 -2.98 13.62
C ALA A 186 -9.83 -4.30 12.84
N GLY A 187 -11.03 -4.67 12.36
CA GLY A 187 -11.23 -5.86 11.53
C GLY A 187 -10.48 -5.80 10.19
N LEU A 188 -10.52 -4.64 9.53
CA LEU A 188 -9.76 -4.40 8.29
C LEU A 188 -8.25 -4.50 8.55
N LEU A 189 -7.76 -3.90 9.63
CA LEU A 189 -6.35 -3.98 10.01
C LEU A 189 -5.95 -5.42 10.33
N ALA A 190 -6.77 -6.15 11.08
CA ALA A 190 -6.54 -7.56 11.38
C ALA A 190 -6.45 -8.39 10.10
N GLY A 191 -7.32 -8.15 9.11
CA GLY A 191 -7.24 -8.80 7.80
C GLY A 191 -5.94 -8.48 7.05
N VAL A 192 -5.54 -7.21 7.02
CA VAL A 192 -4.27 -6.78 6.39
C VAL A 192 -3.06 -7.42 7.07
N VAL A 193 -3.04 -7.46 8.40
CA VAL A 193 -1.99 -8.11 9.18
C VAL A 193 -1.97 -9.61 8.93
N ALA A 194 -3.13 -10.28 8.96
CA ALA A 194 -3.23 -11.72 8.70
C ALA A 194 -2.72 -12.09 7.31
N LEU A 195 -3.10 -11.33 6.27
CA LEU A 195 -2.59 -11.54 4.91
C LEU A 195 -1.08 -11.31 4.84
N THR A 196 -0.58 -10.24 5.48
CA THR A 196 0.86 -9.95 5.54
C THR A 196 1.62 -11.11 6.19
N LEU A 197 1.17 -11.60 7.34
CA LEU A 197 1.78 -12.74 8.03
C LEU A 197 1.66 -14.04 7.22
N ALA A 198 0.55 -14.26 6.52
CA ALA A 198 0.38 -15.43 5.66
C ALA A 198 1.40 -15.42 4.51
N SER A 199 1.72 -14.24 3.96
CA SER A 199 2.68 -14.09 2.85
C SER A 199 4.10 -14.57 3.19
N GLU A 200 4.49 -14.51 4.46
CA GLU A 200 5.79 -14.99 4.98
C GLU A 200 5.88 -16.52 4.99
N LYS A 201 4.74 -17.22 5.04
CA LYS A 201 4.67 -18.69 5.08
C LYS A 201 4.29 -19.29 3.74
N VAL A 202 3.40 -18.62 3.01
CA VAL A 202 2.85 -19.10 1.76
C VAL A 202 2.95 -18.01 0.70
N SER A 203 3.55 -18.35 -0.45
CA SER A 203 3.62 -17.43 -1.58
C SER A 203 2.22 -17.13 -2.13
N PHE A 204 1.83 -15.86 -2.15
CA PHE A 204 0.59 -15.43 -2.79
C PHE A 204 0.51 -15.85 -4.26
N THR A 205 1.64 -15.83 -4.98
CA THR A 205 1.70 -16.36 -6.35
C THR A 205 1.26 -17.82 -6.42
N ARG A 206 1.73 -18.68 -5.50
CA ARG A 206 1.31 -20.09 -5.47
C ARG A 206 -0.18 -20.23 -5.16
N VAL A 207 -0.69 -19.46 -4.21
CA VAL A 207 -2.13 -19.48 -3.86
C VAL A 207 -2.98 -19.04 -5.04
N ILE A 208 -2.61 -17.94 -5.70
CA ILE A 208 -3.35 -17.39 -6.84
C ILE A 208 -3.36 -18.38 -8.01
N GLU A 209 -2.21 -18.98 -8.36
CA GLU A 209 -2.13 -19.97 -9.45
C GLU A 209 -2.88 -21.27 -9.15
N ALA A 210 -2.99 -21.66 -7.88
CA ALA A 210 -3.70 -22.87 -7.46
C ALA A 210 -5.22 -22.67 -7.33
N THR A 211 -5.72 -21.43 -7.36
CA THR A 211 -7.14 -21.12 -7.10
C THR A 211 -7.86 -20.72 -8.39
N PRO A 212 -8.82 -21.53 -8.89
CA PRO A 212 -9.67 -21.13 -10.00
C PRO A 212 -10.45 -19.83 -9.69
N GLY A 213 -10.67 -19.00 -10.69
CA GLY A 213 -11.15 -17.62 -10.59
C GLY A 213 -10.01 -16.62 -10.34
N LEU A 214 -9.20 -16.83 -9.30
CA LEU A 214 -8.08 -15.94 -8.99
C LEU A 214 -6.98 -16.02 -10.04
N ARG A 215 -6.65 -17.23 -10.50
CA ARG A 215 -5.65 -17.43 -11.56
C ARG A 215 -6.07 -16.74 -12.86
N GLU A 216 -7.31 -16.90 -13.26
CA GLU A 216 -7.86 -16.35 -14.49
C GLU A 216 -7.90 -14.81 -14.41
N LEU A 217 -8.32 -14.26 -13.26
CA LEU A 217 -8.24 -12.82 -13.00
C LEU A 217 -6.80 -12.30 -13.03
N ASP A 218 -5.85 -13.01 -12.41
CA ASP A 218 -4.43 -12.63 -12.40
C ASP A 218 -3.83 -12.63 -13.81
N ARG A 219 -4.20 -13.61 -14.65
CA ARG A 219 -3.76 -13.74 -16.05
C ARG A 219 -4.49 -12.80 -17.03
N LEU A 220 -5.71 -12.37 -16.71
CA LEU A 220 -6.54 -11.54 -17.60
C LEU A 220 -5.77 -10.32 -18.14
N GLY A 221 -5.63 -10.23 -19.46
CA GLY A 221 -4.97 -9.09 -20.13
C GLY A 221 -3.44 -9.09 -20.07
N ARG A 222 -2.78 -10.07 -19.42
CA ARG A 222 -1.32 -10.25 -19.54
C ARG A 222 -0.94 -10.79 -20.90
N ARG A 223 0.32 -10.60 -21.29
CA ARG A 223 0.90 -11.26 -22.46
C ARG A 223 0.91 -12.78 -22.23
N PRO A 224 0.68 -13.60 -23.27
CA PRO A 224 0.89 -15.03 -23.19
C PRO A 224 2.36 -15.30 -22.87
N SER A 225 2.60 -16.10 -21.82
CA SER A 225 3.91 -16.65 -21.49
C SER A 225 4.14 -17.97 -22.21
#